data_AF-A0A1G9K1G1-F1
#
_entry.id   AF-A0A1G9K1G1-F1
#
_cell.length_a   1.000
_cell.length_b   1.000
_cell.length_c   1.000
_cell.angle_alpha   90.00
_cell.angle_beta   90.00
_cell.angle_gamma   90.00
#
_symmetry.space_group_name_H-M   'P 1'
#
loop_
_entity.id
_entity.type
_entity.pdbx_description
1 polymer ?
#
loop_
_entity_poly.entity_id
_entity_poly.type
_entity_poly.pdbx_seq_one_letter_code
_entity_poly.pdbx_strand_id
1 'polypeptide(L)'
;MPTNTALRLDRTYMEEAHVPVRRESALRAIHHLLDLENVDLAHKKELISIGLWKWTEAEGFPPHPKYHIRLRSVGSIDVERTAKVNHEHVWTRSWITGELLRRESWTLDDLRNFLTQYAVACIVTTDEHARLSQSRATGWERYREAGVLVWDMLTDLPFELPIGADTSSKDEQATARRGSSEPAFLVDEAVAQQGGAQASNLRRLLARLGTEEIAVVVGETREGGVGDYLRVHDFSTGEPSPAVAYLHWNGKVSVRLQHTELPDYLASDPDVRSVQHRSYGVNTRLTGHESLDLAEELVTLALDKVRSL
;
A
#
# COMPACT_ATOMS: atom_id res chain seq x y z
N MET A 1 4.73 -18.92 5.49
CA MET A 1 4.50 -18.14 6.73
C MET A 1 4.53 -19.12 7.89
N PRO A 2 5.46 -18.96 8.85
CA PRO A 2 5.49 -19.80 10.04
C PRO A 2 4.24 -19.57 10.90
N THR A 3 3.98 -20.51 11.82
CA THR A 3 2.89 -20.38 12.80
C THR A 3 3.43 -19.95 14.16
N ASN A 4 2.58 -19.30 14.95
CA ASN A 4 2.88 -18.95 16.34
C ASN A 4 3.32 -20.15 17.19
N THR A 5 2.66 -21.31 17.01
CA THR A 5 2.97 -22.56 17.71
C THR A 5 4.34 -23.13 17.34
N ALA A 6 4.69 -23.13 16.05
CA ALA A 6 6.00 -23.59 15.58
C ALA A 6 7.14 -22.67 16.07
N LEU A 7 6.87 -21.37 16.16
CA LEU A 7 7.82 -20.38 16.63
C LEU A 7 7.89 -20.26 18.15
N ARG A 8 6.92 -20.80 18.89
CA ARG A 8 6.82 -20.63 20.36
C ARG A 8 6.79 -19.15 20.77
N LEU A 9 5.88 -18.39 20.16
CA LEU A 9 5.71 -16.95 20.43
C LEU A 9 5.15 -16.64 21.83
N ASP A 10 4.77 -17.66 22.60
CA ASP A 10 4.47 -17.58 24.03
C ASP A 10 5.71 -17.30 24.90
N ARG A 11 6.92 -17.53 24.37
CA ARG A 11 8.16 -17.37 25.14
C ARG A 11 8.47 -15.90 25.45
N THR A 12 8.86 -15.66 26.69
CA THR A 12 9.37 -14.37 27.19
C THR A 12 10.48 -13.85 26.28
N TYR A 13 10.45 -12.54 26.02
CA TYR A 13 11.50 -11.88 25.27
C TYR A 13 12.70 -11.62 26.18
N MET A 14 13.90 -11.86 25.66
CA MET A 14 15.15 -11.56 26.34
C MET A 14 15.94 -10.57 25.48
N GLU A 15 16.22 -9.40 26.03
CA GLU A 15 17.09 -8.45 25.35
C GLU A 15 18.53 -8.98 25.35
N GLU A 16 19.13 -9.10 24.17
CA GLU A 16 20.50 -9.59 24.03
C GLU A 16 21.51 -8.45 23.88
N ALA A 17 22.73 -8.68 24.40
CA ALA A 17 23.83 -7.70 24.34
C ALA A 17 24.21 -7.29 22.91
N HIS A 18 23.84 -8.08 21.90
CA HIS A 18 24.15 -7.81 20.50
C HIS A 18 23.17 -6.84 19.82
N VAL A 19 22.00 -6.58 20.43
CA VAL A 19 20.94 -5.73 19.86
C VAL A 19 21.46 -4.32 19.51
N PRO A 20 22.17 -3.59 20.41
CA PRO A 20 22.68 -2.26 20.10
C PRO A 20 23.64 -2.25 18.91
N VAL A 21 24.52 -3.26 18.80
CA VAL A 21 25.51 -3.38 17.72
C VAL A 21 24.82 -3.62 16.37
N ARG A 22 23.81 -4.49 16.32
CA ARG A 22 23.04 -4.74 15.08
C ARG A 22 22.22 -3.53 14.66
N ARG A 23 21.59 -2.84 15.61
CA ARG A 23 20.88 -1.57 15.36
C ARG A 23 21.83 -0.51 14.80
N GLU A 24 22.99 -0.34 15.41
CA GLU A 24 24.01 0.61 14.95
C GLU A 24 24.48 0.29 13.52
N SER A 25 24.69 -1.00 13.21
CA SER A 25 25.04 -1.42 11.86
C SER A 25 23.93 -1.08 10.84
N ALA A 26 22.66 -1.31 11.18
CA ALA A 26 21.54 -0.99 10.29
C ALA A 26 21.36 0.53 10.11
N LEU A 27 21.52 1.30 11.19
CA LEU A 27 21.49 2.77 11.17
C LEU A 27 22.51 3.32 10.19
N ARG A 28 23.78 2.89 10.29
CA ARG A 28 24.85 3.35 9.39
C ARG A 28 24.62 2.95 7.95
N ALA A 29 24.10 1.75 7.72
CA ALA A 29 23.75 1.31 6.37
C ALA A 29 22.66 2.21 5.76
N ILE A 30 21.58 2.49 6.51
CA ILE A 30 20.51 3.40 6.06
C ILE A 30 21.05 4.80 5.83
N HIS A 31 21.87 5.33 6.74
CA HIS A 31 22.49 6.65 6.63
C HIS A 31 23.30 6.79 5.33
N HIS A 32 24.22 5.85 5.07
CA HIS A 32 25.00 5.85 3.83
C HIS A 32 24.12 5.70 2.59
N LEU A 33 23.08 4.86 2.64
CA LEU A 33 22.15 4.72 1.53
C LEU A 33 21.41 6.02 1.24
N LEU A 34 21.10 6.85 2.24
CA LEU A 34 20.46 8.15 2.05
C LEU A 34 21.40 9.16 1.36
N ASP A 35 22.69 9.10 1.66
CA ASP A 35 23.70 9.99 1.08
C ASP A 35 24.20 9.57 -0.32
N LEU A 36 23.79 8.39 -0.82
CA LEU A 36 24.18 7.94 -2.16
C LEU A 36 23.61 8.86 -3.25
N GLU A 37 24.51 9.43 -4.05
CA GLU A 37 24.23 10.19 -5.26
C GLU A 37 24.25 9.29 -6.50
N ASN A 38 23.59 9.71 -7.59
CA ASN A 38 23.59 9.00 -8.88
C ASN A 38 23.09 7.54 -8.83
N VAL A 39 22.22 7.22 -7.87
CA VAL A 39 21.53 5.92 -7.79
C VAL A 39 20.08 6.12 -8.16
N ASP A 40 19.55 5.22 -8.98
CA ASP A 40 18.13 5.18 -9.31
C ASP A 40 17.26 5.14 -8.04
N LEU A 41 16.18 5.92 -8.04
CA LEU A 41 15.34 6.11 -6.87
C LEU A 41 14.65 4.80 -6.42
N ALA A 42 14.27 3.92 -7.35
CA ALA A 42 13.66 2.64 -7.02
C ALA A 42 14.65 1.73 -6.30
N HIS A 43 15.87 1.62 -6.80
CA HIS A 43 16.95 0.87 -6.14
C HIS A 43 17.25 1.44 -4.75
N LYS A 44 17.34 2.77 -4.61
CA LYS A 44 17.57 3.44 -3.32
C LYS A 44 16.46 3.11 -2.31
N LYS A 45 15.19 3.19 -2.73
CA LYS A 45 14.01 2.81 -1.93
C LYS A 45 14.07 1.35 -1.48
N GLU A 46 14.40 0.43 -2.40
CA GLU A 46 14.50 -0.99 -2.09
C GLU A 46 15.58 -1.27 -1.04
N LEU A 47 16.78 -0.72 -1.23
CA LEU A 47 17.90 -0.89 -0.29
C LEU A 47 17.58 -0.31 1.09
N ILE A 48 16.98 0.88 1.17
CA ILE A 48 16.50 1.45 2.44
C ILE A 48 15.47 0.51 3.08
N SER A 49 14.54 -0.05 2.29
CA SER A 49 13.53 -0.97 2.78
C SER A 49 14.13 -2.25 3.39
N ILE A 50 15.24 -2.75 2.83
CA ILE A 50 16.03 -3.85 3.40
C ILE A 50 16.71 -3.40 4.70
N GLY A 51 17.27 -2.19 4.74
CA GLY A 51 17.84 -1.60 5.96
C GLY A 51 16.83 -1.51 7.10
N LEU A 52 15.58 -1.10 6.80
CA LEU A 52 14.49 -1.05 7.78
C LEU A 52 14.16 -2.43 8.36
N TRP A 53 14.15 -3.49 7.54
CA TRP A 53 14.05 -4.86 8.06
C TRP A 53 15.18 -5.19 9.01
N LYS A 54 16.43 -4.84 8.67
CA LYS A 54 17.57 -5.13 9.54
C LYS A 54 17.55 -4.34 10.84
N TRP A 55 16.99 -3.14 10.83
CA TRP A 55 16.75 -2.35 12.03
C TRP A 55 15.75 -3.03 12.98
N THR A 56 14.59 -3.45 12.48
CA THR A 56 13.55 -4.09 13.31
C THR A 56 13.90 -5.52 13.71
N GLU A 57 14.57 -6.28 12.84
CA GLU A 57 15.09 -7.63 13.14
C GLU A 57 16.28 -7.62 14.12
N ALA A 58 16.87 -6.46 14.41
CA ALA A 58 18.00 -6.34 15.33
C ALA A 58 17.63 -6.67 16.78
N GLU A 59 16.38 -6.40 17.20
CA GLU A 59 15.83 -6.84 18.50
C GLU A 59 15.63 -8.35 18.58
N GLY A 60 15.53 -9.00 17.41
CA GLY A 60 15.22 -10.41 17.30
C GLY A 60 16.33 -11.34 17.75
N PHE A 61 15.98 -12.40 18.50
CA PHE A 61 16.93 -13.43 18.91
C PHE A 61 16.77 -14.78 18.14
N PRO A 62 17.84 -15.61 18.06
CA PRO A 62 17.81 -16.91 17.41
C PRO A 62 16.75 -17.90 17.97
N PRO A 63 16.35 -18.94 17.21
CA PRO A 63 16.74 -19.23 15.83
C PRO A 63 15.97 -18.40 14.79
N HIS A 64 15.00 -17.60 15.22
CA HIS A 64 14.09 -16.86 14.35
C HIS A 64 14.05 -15.37 14.69
N PRO A 65 15.16 -14.63 14.49
CA PRO A 65 15.25 -13.22 14.89
C PRO A 65 14.14 -12.36 14.26
N LYS A 66 13.68 -12.72 13.06
CA LYS A 66 12.54 -12.05 12.43
C LYS A 66 11.25 -12.09 13.26
N TYR A 67 11.02 -13.12 14.06
CA TYR A 67 9.76 -13.35 14.76
C TYR A 67 9.89 -13.24 16.29
N HIS A 68 11.10 -13.27 16.82
CA HIS A 68 11.35 -13.19 18.26
C HIS A 68 11.69 -11.77 18.71
N ILE A 69 10.81 -10.83 18.38
CA ILE A 69 10.92 -9.42 18.79
C ILE A 69 10.05 -9.12 20.02
N ARG A 70 10.22 -7.94 20.60
CA ARG A 70 9.60 -7.50 21.86
C ARG A 70 8.07 -7.36 21.77
N LEU A 71 7.56 -6.71 20.73
CA LEU A 71 6.12 -6.41 20.62
C LEU A 71 5.39 -7.48 19.80
N ARG A 72 4.31 -8.02 20.35
CA ARG A 72 3.51 -9.09 19.74
C ARG A 72 2.03 -8.83 19.99
N SER A 73 1.16 -9.13 19.03
CA SER A 73 -0.29 -9.06 19.28
C SER A 73 -0.73 -10.19 20.21
N VAL A 74 -1.80 -9.98 20.96
CA VAL A 74 -2.44 -11.01 21.79
C VAL A 74 -2.78 -12.25 20.95
N GLY A 75 -3.30 -12.06 19.74
CA GLY A 75 -3.61 -13.17 18.83
C GLY A 75 -2.38 -13.94 18.35
N SER A 76 -1.20 -13.31 18.29
CA SER A 76 0.04 -13.97 17.87
C SER A 76 0.70 -14.77 18.99
N ILE A 77 0.51 -14.41 20.25
CA ILE A 77 1.07 -15.13 21.42
C ILE A 77 0.14 -16.24 21.93
N ASP A 78 -1.14 -16.22 21.56
CA ASP A 78 -2.10 -17.28 21.85
C ASP A 78 -1.73 -18.58 21.10
N VAL A 79 -0.92 -19.41 21.75
CA VAL A 79 -0.47 -20.71 21.21
C VAL A 79 -1.48 -21.84 21.39
N GLU A 80 -2.60 -21.60 22.08
CA GLU A 80 -3.71 -22.58 22.11
C GLU A 80 -4.37 -22.65 20.72
N ARG A 81 -4.34 -21.54 19.97
CA ARG A 81 -4.80 -21.47 18.59
C ARG A 81 -3.64 -21.32 17.61
N THR A 82 -3.40 -22.35 16.79
CA THR A 82 -2.40 -22.26 15.71
C THR A 82 -2.82 -21.22 14.66
N ALA A 83 -2.01 -20.18 14.49
CA ALA A 83 -2.22 -19.12 13.51
C ALA A 83 -0.92 -18.82 12.75
N LYS A 84 -1.04 -18.49 11.46
CA LYS A 84 0.07 -17.96 10.66
C LYS A 84 0.38 -16.53 11.11
N VAL A 85 1.66 -16.17 11.18
CA VAL A 85 2.10 -14.86 11.70
C VAL A 85 2.97 -14.08 10.71
N ASN A 86 2.86 -12.76 10.78
CA ASN A 86 3.60 -11.74 10.06
C ASN A 86 4.48 -10.95 11.02
N HIS A 87 5.63 -10.49 10.50
CA HIS A 87 6.35 -9.37 11.09
C HIS A 87 5.82 -8.10 10.41
N GLU A 88 5.06 -7.31 11.15
CA GLU A 88 4.42 -6.09 10.65
C GLU A 88 5.19 -4.87 11.17
N HIS A 89 5.49 -3.91 10.29
CA HIS A 89 5.99 -2.61 10.75
C HIS A 89 4.80 -1.75 11.16
N VAL A 90 4.85 -1.14 12.34
CA VAL A 90 3.76 -0.35 12.91
C VAL A 90 3.42 0.85 12.02
N TRP A 91 4.44 1.56 11.54
CA TRP A 91 4.36 2.42 10.37
C TRP A 91 4.80 1.63 9.15
N THR A 92 4.04 1.70 8.06
CA THR A 92 4.37 0.90 6.88
C THR A 92 5.77 1.26 6.36
N ARG A 93 6.54 0.27 5.89
CA ARG A 93 7.88 0.53 5.32
C ARG A 93 7.84 1.60 4.23
N SER A 94 6.80 1.60 3.39
CA SER A 94 6.61 2.61 2.35
C SER A 94 6.48 4.03 2.92
N TRP A 95 5.77 4.19 4.05
CA TRP A 95 5.67 5.48 4.74
C TRP A 95 7.03 5.90 5.30
N ILE A 96 7.72 5.00 6.03
CA ILE A 96 9.02 5.28 6.65
C ILE A 96 10.05 5.68 5.57
N THR A 97 10.17 4.90 4.48
CA THR A 97 11.07 5.22 3.36
C THR A 97 10.73 6.56 2.72
N GLY A 98 9.44 6.89 2.57
CA GLY A 98 9.00 8.16 2.02
C GLY A 98 9.36 9.37 2.90
N GLU A 99 9.30 9.22 4.22
CA GLU A 99 9.76 10.24 5.17
C GLU A 99 11.28 10.41 5.14
N LEU A 100 12.03 9.30 5.10
CA LEU A 100 13.49 9.31 5.03
C LEU A 100 14.01 10.04 3.80
N LEU A 101 13.42 9.79 2.63
CA LEU A 101 13.83 10.38 1.36
C LEU A 101 13.35 11.82 1.14
N ARG A 102 12.42 12.33 1.96
CA ARG A 102 11.91 13.69 1.81
C ARG A 102 12.87 14.73 2.39
N ARG A 103 13.69 14.35 3.38
CA ARG A 103 14.69 15.25 3.96
C ARG A 103 15.94 15.23 3.10
N GLU A 104 16.52 16.40 2.86
CA GLU A 104 17.74 16.54 2.07
C GLU A 104 18.95 15.90 2.76
N SER A 105 19.00 15.94 4.09
CA SER A 105 20.10 15.37 4.87
C SER A 105 19.63 14.85 6.23
N TRP A 106 20.42 13.94 6.79
CA TRP A 106 20.21 13.35 8.11
C TRP A 106 21.52 13.36 8.89
N THR A 107 21.49 13.87 10.13
CA THR A 107 22.52 13.50 11.11
C THR A 107 22.26 12.08 11.60
N LEU A 108 23.29 11.40 12.11
CA LEU A 108 23.12 10.06 12.68
C LEU A 108 22.17 10.05 13.88
N ASP A 109 22.19 11.11 14.70
CA ASP A 109 21.32 11.21 15.88
C ASP A 109 19.86 11.46 15.50
N ASP A 110 19.60 12.35 14.53
CA ASP A 110 18.24 12.57 14.02
C ASP A 110 17.66 11.30 13.39
N LEU A 111 18.48 10.60 12.60
CA LEU A 111 18.07 9.34 11.97
C LEU A 111 17.81 8.26 13.01
N ARG A 112 18.67 8.14 14.02
CA ARG A 112 18.47 7.19 15.13
C ARG A 112 17.18 7.48 15.87
N ASN A 113 16.92 8.74 16.21
CA ASN A 113 15.69 9.15 16.90
C ASN A 113 14.46 8.81 16.06
N PHE A 114 14.49 9.13 14.77
CA PHE A 114 13.42 8.81 13.83
C PHE A 114 13.17 7.29 13.71
N LEU A 115 14.22 6.48 13.51
CA LEU A 115 14.07 5.03 13.39
C LEU A 115 13.62 4.39 14.70
N THR A 116 14.07 4.90 15.85
CA THR A 116 13.63 4.42 17.17
C THR A 116 12.13 4.68 17.38
N GLN A 117 11.65 5.84 16.92
CA GLN A 117 10.25 6.22 17.06
C GLN A 117 9.34 5.49 16.06
N TYR A 118 9.72 5.42 14.79
CA TYR A 118 8.81 5.03 13.71
C TYR A 118 9.13 3.67 13.07
N ALA A 119 10.37 3.20 13.10
CA ALA A 119 10.74 1.88 12.60
C ALA A 119 10.57 0.82 13.70
N VAL A 120 9.33 0.72 14.19
CA VAL A 120 8.89 -0.25 15.19
C VAL A 120 8.18 -1.40 14.50
N ALA A 121 8.39 -2.61 14.98
CA ALA A 121 7.73 -3.81 14.48
C ALA A 121 6.91 -4.51 15.56
N CYS A 122 5.87 -5.22 15.12
CA CYS A 122 5.03 -6.06 15.94
C CYS A 122 4.76 -7.37 15.21
N ILE A 123 4.75 -8.49 15.94
CA ILE A 123 4.31 -9.77 15.37
C ILE A 123 2.79 -9.83 15.45
N VAL A 124 2.15 -10.09 14.33
CA VAL A 124 0.68 -10.16 14.23
C VAL A 124 0.27 -11.42 13.48
N THR A 125 -0.94 -11.91 13.70
CA THR A 125 -1.52 -12.97 12.87
C THR A 125 -1.81 -12.48 11.45
N THR A 126 -1.98 -13.41 10.50
CA THR A 126 -2.39 -13.07 9.13
C THR A 126 -3.74 -12.33 9.11
N ASP A 127 -4.68 -12.70 9.98
CA ASP A 127 -6.00 -12.07 10.03
C ASP A 127 -5.92 -10.64 10.59
N GLU A 128 -5.10 -10.42 11.61
CA GLU A 128 -4.80 -9.08 12.13
C GLU A 128 -4.11 -8.21 11.07
N HIS A 129 -3.11 -8.75 10.35
CA HIS A 129 -2.48 -8.05 9.23
C HIS A 129 -3.50 -7.65 8.15
N ALA A 130 -4.45 -8.53 7.83
CA ALA A 130 -5.52 -8.20 6.89
C ALA A 130 -6.40 -7.04 7.40
N ARG A 131 -6.76 -7.01 8.69
CA ARG A 131 -7.50 -5.88 9.29
C ARG A 131 -6.69 -4.59 9.29
N LEU A 132 -5.40 -4.66 9.66
CA LEU A 132 -4.49 -3.52 9.62
C LEU A 132 -4.38 -2.92 8.20
N SER A 133 -4.45 -3.75 7.16
CA SER A 133 -4.41 -3.29 5.77
C SER A 133 -5.66 -2.53 5.31
N GLN A 134 -6.77 -2.65 6.05
CA GLN A 134 -8.05 -1.97 5.76
C GLN A 134 -8.19 -0.62 6.47
N SER A 135 -7.41 -0.40 7.53
CA SER A 135 -7.41 0.87 8.27
C SER A 135 -6.81 2.00 7.43
N ARG A 136 -7.42 3.18 7.54
CA ARG A 136 -6.94 4.40 6.88
C ARG A 136 -5.89 5.12 7.72
N ALA A 137 -5.78 4.80 9.01
CA ALA A 137 -4.79 5.38 9.89
C ALA A 137 -3.37 4.85 9.63
N THR A 138 -2.40 5.45 10.32
CA THR A 138 -0.99 5.06 10.29
C THR A 138 -0.47 4.85 11.71
N GLY A 139 0.67 4.18 11.85
CA GLY A 139 1.29 3.97 13.14
C GLY A 139 0.43 3.14 14.09
N TRP A 140 0.39 3.54 15.36
CA TRP A 140 -0.36 2.85 16.39
C TRP A 140 -1.88 3.06 16.30
N GLU A 141 -2.34 4.17 15.71
CA GLU A 141 -3.76 4.40 15.48
C GLU A 141 -4.37 3.31 14.59
N ARG A 142 -3.59 2.82 13.62
CA ARG A 142 -3.96 1.69 12.76
C ARG A 142 -4.27 0.42 13.56
N TYR A 143 -3.51 0.16 14.63
CA TYR A 143 -3.73 -0.98 15.51
C TYR A 143 -4.99 -0.78 16.36
N ARG A 144 -5.23 0.45 16.83
CA ARG A 144 -6.43 0.80 17.59
C ARG A 144 -7.70 0.62 16.75
N GLU A 145 -7.74 1.18 15.55
CA GLU A 145 -8.87 1.03 14.61
C GLU A 145 -9.13 -0.44 14.24
N ALA A 146 -8.07 -1.23 14.06
CA ALA A 146 -8.18 -2.64 13.71
C ALA A 146 -8.50 -3.57 14.91
N GLY A 147 -8.62 -3.01 16.13
CA GLY A 147 -8.85 -3.77 17.36
C GLY A 147 -7.73 -4.76 17.68
N VAL A 148 -6.47 -4.43 17.31
CA VAL A 148 -5.31 -5.28 17.56
C VAL A 148 -4.66 -4.89 18.88
N LEU A 149 -4.85 -5.72 19.89
CA LEU A 149 -4.20 -5.57 21.19
C LEU A 149 -2.76 -6.06 21.12
N VAL A 150 -1.84 -5.30 21.71
CA VAL A 150 -0.40 -5.57 21.72
C VAL A 150 0.05 -5.90 23.14
N TRP A 151 0.95 -6.87 23.26
CA TRP A 151 1.63 -7.28 24.47
C TRP A 151 3.11 -6.93 24.34
N ASP A 152 3.67 -6.38 25.41
CA ASP A 152 5.09 -6.13 25.52
C ASP A 152 5.76 -7.31 26.22
N MET A 153 6.48 -8.12 25.45
CA MET A 153 7.11 -9.34 25.96
C MET A 153 8.32 -9.06 26.87
N LEU A 154 8.83 -7.82 26.92
CA LEU A 154 9.92 -7.43 27.81
C LEU A 154 9.41 -7.17 29.23
N THR A 155 8.27 -6.48 29.35
CA THR A 155 7.64 -6.15 30.64
C THR A 155 6.59 -7.16 31.06
N ASP A 156 6.19 -8.04 30.14
CA ASP A 156 5.10 -9.02 30.29
C ASP A 156 3.76 -8.38 30.68
N LEU A 157 3.43 -7.26 30.02
CA LEU A 157 2.22 -6.48 30.26
C LEU A 157 1.54 -6.09 28.94
N PRO A 158 0.23 -5.78 28.96
CA PRO A 158 -0.42 -5.11 27.85
C PRO A 158 0.34 -3.84 27.48
N PHE A 159 0.67 -3.69 26.19
CA PHE A 159 1.34 -2.49 25.70
C PHE A 159 0.30 -1.38 25.49
N GLU A 160 0.45 -0.28 26.22
CA GLU A 160 -0.40 0.89 26.08
C GLU A 160 -0.05 1.65 24.79
N LEU A 161 -0.94 1.56 23.79
CA LEU A 161 -0.75 2.25 22.52
C LEU A 161 -0.74 3.77 22.74
N PRO A 162 0.33 4.49 22.34
CA PRO A 162 0.41 5.94 22.49
C PRO A 162 -0.83 6.65 21.91
N ILE A 163 -1.40 7.59 22.66
CA ILE A 163 -2.55 8.41 22.22
C ILE A 163 -2.03 9.72 21.64
N GLY A 164 -2.50 10.11 20.45
CA GLY A 164 -2.32 11.45 19.90
C GLY A 164 -0.90 11.80 19.42
N ALA A 165 0.06 10.87 19.44
CA ALA A 165 1.42 11.13 18.96
C ALA A 165 1.52 11.22 17.42
N ASP A 166 0.52 10.70 16.68
CA ASP A 166 0.65 10.37 15.26
C ASP A 166 -0.33 11.08 14.31
N THR A 167 -1.23 11.94 14.81
CA THR A 167 -2.25 12.60 13.96
C THR A 167 -1.71 13.80 13.18
N SER A 168 -0.51 14.30 13.49
CA SER A 168 0.04 15.55 12.97
C SER A 168 0.62 15.46 11.56
N SER A 169 0.13 14.57 10.68
CA SER A 169 0.69 14.57 9.33
C SER A 169 -0.24 14.29 8.16
N LYS A 170 -1.40 13.65 8.28
CA LYS A 170 -2.23 13.44 7.05
C LYS A 170 -2.94 14.71 6.57
N ASP A 171 -3.50 15.51 7.49
CA ASP A 171 -4.24 16.72 7.09
C ASP A 171 -3.31 17.89 6.68
N GLU A 172 -2.09 17.97 7.23
CA GLU A 172 -1.07 18.90 6.71
C GLU A 172 -0.33 18.36 5.46
N GLN A 173 -0.22 17.04 5.26
CA GLN A 173 0.40 16.46 4.06
C GLN A 173 -0.50 16.55 2.82
N ALA A 174 -1.83 16.57 2.96
CA ALA A 174 -2.73 16.82 1.84
C ALA A 174 -2.63 18.26 1.30
N THR A 175 -2.40 19.23 2.20
CA THR A 175 -2.19 20.64 1.83
C THR A 175 -0.76 20.93 1.37
N ALA A 176 0.27 20.29 1.94
CA ALA A 176 1.66 20.51 1.53
C ALA A 176 2.03 19.85 0.18
N ARG A 177 1.36 18.75 -0.22
CA ARG A 177 1.53 18.15 -1.57
C ARG A 177 0.88 18.93 -2.70
N ARG A 178 0.14 20.01 -2.42
CA ARG A 178 -0.28 20.98 -3.45
C ARG A 178 0.82 21.96 -3.86
N GLY A 179 2.02 21.88 -3.26
CA GLY A 179 3.11 22.85 -3.47
C GLY A 179 4.23 22.45 -4.44
N SER A 180 4.40 21.16 -4.78
CA SER A 180 5.35 20.76 -5.82
C SER A 180 4.63 20.69 -7.17
N SER A 181 4.72 21.78 -7.92
CA SER A 181 4.19 21.91 -9.28
C SER A 181 5.00 21.09 -10.30
N GLU A 182 5.22 19.80 -10.04
CA GLU A 182 5.44 18.91 -11.18
C GLU A 182 4.10 18.82 -11.91
N PRO A 183 4.05 19.17 -13.21
CA PRO A 183 2.80 19.19 -13.92
C PRO A 183 2.22 17.78 -13.87
N ALA A 184 1.09 17.62 -13.17
CA ALA A 184 0.29 16.41 -13.28
C ALA A 184 0.19 16.11 -14.77
N PHE A 185 0.75 14.98 -15.21
CA PHE A 185 0.72 14.60 -16.62
C PHE A 185 -0.72 14.71 -17.08
N LEU A 186 -0.99 15.66 -17.97
CA LEU A 186 -2.33 15.88 -18.47
C LEU A 186 -2.76 14.58 -19.13
N VAL A 187 -3.92 14.05 -18.76
CA VAL A 187 -4.42 12.75 -19.25
C VAL A 187 -4.36 12.69 -20.78
N ASP A 188 -4.68 13.79 -21.46
CA ASP A 188 -4.61 13.90 -22.91
C ASP A 188 -3.20 13.74 -23.48
N GLU A 189 -2.19 14.27 -22.79
CA GLU A 189 -0.78 14.15 -23.16
C GLU A 189 -0.31 12.72 -22.91
N ALA A 190 -0.64 12.13 -21.76
CA ALA A 190 -0.32 10.73 -21.47
C ALA A 190 -0.95 9.77 -22.51
N VAL A 191 -2.21 9.99 -22.89
CA VAL A 191 -2.87 9.21 -23.94
C VAL A 191 -2.21 9.42 -25.31
N ALA A 192 -1.75 10.64 -25.62
CA ALA A 192 -1.02 10.93 -26.85
C ALA A 192 0.31 10.18 -26.93
N GLN A 193 1.07 10.19 -25.83
CA GLN A 193 2.41 9.61 -25.76
C GLN A 193 2.38 8.09 -25.64
N GLN A 194 1.51 7.54 -24.80
CA GLN A 194 1.52 6.12 -24.42
C GLN A 194 0.48 5.27 -25.16
N GLY A 195 -0.61 5.87 -25.62
CA GLY A 195 -1.76 5.14 -26.15
C GLY A 195 -1.52 4.41 -27.49
N GLY A 196 -0.45 4.75 -28.22
CA GLY A 196 -0.11 4.11 -29.51
C GLY A 196 -1.30 4.02 -30.47
N ALA A 197 -1.56 2.81 -30.98
CA ALA A 197 -2.70 2.55 -31.88
C ALA A 197 -4.08 2.76 -31.22
N GLN A 198 -4.16 2.74 -29.88
CA GLN A 198 -5.40 2.85 -29.11
C GLN A 198 -5.68 4.27 -28.62
N ALA A 199 -4.77 5.23 -28.85
CA ALA A 199 -4.92 6.60 -28.38
C ALA A 199 -6.26 7.24 -28.82
N SER A 200 -6.69 7.01 -30.06
CA SER A 200 -7.97 7.53 -30.57
C SER A 200 -9.18 6.94 -29.82
N ASN A 201 -9.18 5.63 -29.57
CA ASN A 201 -10.26 4.95 -28.86
C ASN A 201 -10.31 5.36 -27.38
N LEU A 202 -9.15 5.46 -26.72
CA LEU A 202 -9.07 5.92 -25.34
C LEU A 202 -9.62 7.35 -25.18
N ARG A 203 -9.26 8.28 -26.07
CA ARG A 203 -9.82 9.65 -26.04
C ARG A 203 -11.33 9.66 -26.23
N ARG A 204 -11.86 8.83 -27.13
CA ARG A 204 -13.32 8.72 -27.34
C ARG A 204 -14.02 8.20 -26.10
N LEU A 205 -13.50 7.14 -25.47
CA LEU A 205 -14.05 6.62 -24.23
C LEU A 205 -14.01 7.68 -23.11
N LEU A 206 -12.87 8.36 -22.93
CA LEU A 206 -12.72 9.42 -21.93
C LEU A 206 -13.71 10.58 -22.16
N ALA A 207 -13.92 10.99 -23.41
CA ALA A 207 -14.88 12.04 -23.73
C ALA A 207 -16.32 11.63 -23.40
N ARG A 208 -16.67 10.35 -23.53
CA ARG A 208 -17.99 9.83 -23.15
C ARG A 208 -18.18 9.71 -21.64
N LEU A 209 -17.12 9.34 -20.93
CA LEU A 209 -17.09 9.30 -19.47
C LEU A 209 -16.98 10.70 -18.83
N GLY A 210 -16.76 11.76 -19.61
CA GLY A 210 -16.41 13.11 -19.14
C GLY A 210 -17.54 13.86 -18.44
N THR A 211 -17.98 13.36 -17.27
CA THR A 211 -18.88 14.07 -16.35
C THR A 211 -18.07 14.75 -15.25
N GLU A 212 -18.66 15.76 -14.59
CA GLU A 212 -18.00 16.47 -13.47
C GLU A 212 -17.72 15.56 -12.26
N GLU A 213 -18.34 14.38 -12.20
CA GLU A 213 -18.24 13.44 -11.08
C GLU A 213 -17.12 12.40 -11.27
N ILE A 214 -16.55 12.30 -12.48
CA ILE A 214 -15.56 11.26 -12.81
C ILE A 214 -14.17 11.88 -12.89
N ALA A 215 -13.26 11.37 -12.06
CA ALA A 215 -11.84 11.67 -12.19
C ALA A 215 -11.14 10.61 -13.03
N VAL A 216 -10.26 11.05 -13.92
CA VAL A 216 -9.30 10.16 -14.56
C VAL A 216 -7.91 10.61 -14.20
N VAL A 217 -7.11 9.71 -13.63
CA VAL A 217 -5.73 9.97 -13.25
C VAL A 217 -4.80 8.97 -13.92
N VAL A 218 -3.61 9.42 -14.30
CA VAL A 218 -2.58 8.54 -14.83
C VAL A 218 -2.15 7.58 -13.70
N GLY A 219 -2.10 6.29 -14.01
CA GLY A 219 -1.52 5.30 -13.11
C GLY A 219 -0.04 5.57 -12.93
N GLU A 220 0.50 5.33 -11.75
CA GLU A 220 1.94 5.43 -11.49
C GLU A 220 2.49 4.02 -11.24
N THR A 221 3.70 3.76 -11.76
CA THR A 221 4.44 2.56 -11.37
C THR A 221 4.89 2.68 -9.91
N ARG A 222 5.32 1.58 -9.30
CA ARG A 222 5.93 1.61 -7.95
C ARG A 222 7.16 2.51 -7.86
N GLU A 223 7.77 2.79 -9.00
CA GLU A 223 9.01 3.54 -9.14
C GLU A 223 8.76 5.03 -9.37
N GLY A 224 7.50 5.45 -9.54
CA GLY A 224 7.11 6.84 -9.80
C GLY A 224 7.10 7.24 -11.28
N GLY A 225 7.20 6.26 -12.19
CA GLY A 225 7.01 6.47 -13.63
C GLY A 225 5.55 6.40 -14.06
N VAL A 226 5.27 6.75 -15.32
CA VAL A 226 3.96 6.55 -15.94
C VAL A 226 3.64 5.05 -15.96
N GLY A 227 2.58 4.65 -15.26
CA GLY A 227 2.08 3.27 -15.23
C GLY A 227 1.38 2.88 -16.52
N ASP A 228 1.03 1.61 -16.67
CA ASP A 228 0.48 1.03 -17.91
C ASP A 228 -1.02 1.32 -18.15
N TYR A 229 -1.60 2.25 -17.40
CA TYR A 229 -3.04 2.49 -17.39
C TYR A 229 -3.42 3.87 -16.85
N LEU A 230 -4.62 4.30 -17.19
CA LEU A 230 -5.39 5.32 -16.49
C LEU A 230 -6.25 4.67 -15.40
N ARG A 231 -6.49 5.39 -14.32
CA ARG A 231 -7.45 5.03 -13.26
C ARG A 231 -8.65 5.93 -13.35
N VAL A 232 -9.83 5.34 -13.41
CA VAL A 232 -11.11 6.04 -13.34
C VAL A 232 -11.60 6.00 -11.90
N HIS A 233 -11.99 7.14 -11.34
CA HIS A 233 -12.47 7.32 -9.98
C HIS A 233 -13.82 8.04 -9.97
N ASP A 234 -14.59 7.82 -8.92
CA ASP A 234 -15.88 8.49 -8.70
C ASP A 234 -15.81 9.45 -7.52
N PHE A 235 -15.87 10.75 -7.78
CA PHE A 235 -15.78 11.78 -6.73
C PHE A 235 -17.05 11.89 -5.88
N SER A 236 -18.18 11.33 -6.32
CA SER A 236 -19.43 11.40 -5.54
C SER A 236 -19.38 10.57 -4.25
N THR A 237 -18.44 9.61 -4.14
CA THR A 237 -18.36 8.63 -3.04
C THR A 237 -17.41 9.02 -1.90
N GLY A 238 -16.87 10.25 -1.91
CA GLY A 238 -15.96 10.78 -0.90
C GLY A 238 -14.50 10.32 -1.07
N GLU A 239 -13.57 11.02 -0.43
CA GLU A 239 -12.13 10.74 -0.57
C GLU A 239 -11.58 9.79 0.52
N PRO A 240 -10.67 8.83 0.18
CA PRO A 240 -10.25 8.47 -1.17
C PRO A 240 -11.22 7.49 -1.85
N SER A 241 -11.67 7.82 -3.06
CA SER A 241 -12.51 6.94 -3.88
C SER A 241 -11.66 5.83 -4.51
N PRO A 242 -12.04 4.53 -4.36
CA PRO A 242 -11.35 3.45 -5.04
C PRO A 242 -11.49 3.61 -6.56
N ALA A 243 -10.48 3.17 -7.32
CA ALA A 243 -10.61 3.15 -8.78
C ALA A 243 -11.76 2.22 -9.21
N VAL A 244 -12.70 2.72 -10.01
CA VAL A 244 -13.82 1.97 -10.56
C VAL A 244 -13.42 1.19 -11.81
N ALA A 245 -12.43 1.69 -12.56
CA ALA A 245 -11.91 1.04 -13.75
C ALA A 245 -10.43 1.40 -14.00
N TYR A 246 -9.77 0.53 -14.77
CA TYR A 246 -8.44 0.75 -15.33
C TYR A 246 -8.50 0.73 -16.85
N LEU A 247 -8.03 1.78 -17.50
CA LEU A 247 -7.94 1.89 -18.96
C LEU A 247 -6.48 1.72 -19.37
N HIS A 248 -6.12 0.54 -19.86
CA HIS A 248 -4.74 0.24 -20.24
C HIS A 248 -4.37 0.86 -21.59
N TRP A 249 -3.10 1.22 -21.78
CA TRP A 249 -2.61 1.80 -23.04
C TRP A 249 -2.80 0.90 -24.26
N ASN A 250 -2.83 -0.42 -24.04
CA ASN A 250 -3.10 -1.41 -25.09
C ASN A 250 -4.59 -1.59 -25.43
N GLY A 251 -5.47 -0.74 -24.88
CA GLY A 251 -6.91 -0.76 -25.13
C GLY A 251 -7.70 -1.74 -24.27
N LYS A 252 -7.07 -2.45 -23.33
CA LYS A 252 -7.82 -3.26 -22.35
C LYS A 252 -8.53 -2.34 -21.34
N VAL A 253 -9.79 -2.61 -21.04
CA VAL A 253 -10.57 -1.93 -20.00
C VAL A 253 -10.93 -2.95 -18.93
N SER A 254 -10.46 -2.76 -17.70
CA SER A 254 -10.79 -3.64 -16.56
C SER A 254 -11.66 -2.89 -15.56
N VAL A 255 -12.83 -3.42 -15.21
CA VAL A 255 -13.82 -2.72 -14.37
C VAL A 255 -14.03 -3.42 -13.02
N ARG A 256 -14.43 -2.67 -12.00
CA ARG A 256 -14.58 -3.14 -10.61
C ARG A 256 -15.87 -3.97 -10.38
N LEU A 257 -16.11 -4.91 -11.28
CA LEU A 257 -17.24 -5.82 -11.29
C LEU A 257 -16.76 -7.27 -11.29
N GLN A 258 -17.55 -8.16 -10.72
CA GLN A 258 -17.46 -9.59 -10.89
C GLN A 258 -18.40 -10.02 -12.01
N HIS A 259 -18.08 -11.10 -12.70
CA HIS A 259 -18.89 -11.58 -13.82
C HIS A 259 -20.33 -11.93 -13.40
N THR A 260 -20.53 -12.36 -12.14
CA THR A 260 -21.85 -12.65 -11.57
C THR A 260 -22.69 -11.40 -11.27
N GLU A 261 -22.11 -10.21 -11.40
CA GLU A 261 -22.78 -8.92 -11.16
C GLU A 261 -23.22 -8.27 -12.48
N LEU A 262 -22.91 -8.89 -13.62
CA LEU A 262 -23.31 -8.39 -14.93
C LEU A 262 -24.76 -8.79 -15.23
N PRO A 263 -25.55 -7.91 -15.86
CA PRO A 263 -26.78 -8.30 -16.54
C PRO A 263 -26.55 -9.42 -17.56
N ASP A 264 -27.54 -10.29 -17.77
CA ASP A 264 -27.43 -11.48 -18.62
C ASP A 264 -26.93 -11.19 -20.05
N TYR A 265 -27.33 -10.05 -20.63
CA TYR A 265 -26.91 -9.67 -21.98
C TYR A 265 -25.43 -9.30 -22.06
N LEU A 266 -24.88 -8.61 -21.06
CA LEU A 266 -23.44 -8.33 -20.96
C LEU A 266 -22.64 -9.57 -20.57
N ALA A 267 -23.18 -10.40 -19.69
CA ALA A 267 -22.54 -11.66 -19.29
C ALA A 267 -22.42 -12.65 -20.45
N SER A 268 -23.29 -12.54 -21.45
CA SER A 268 -23.30 -13.39 -22.66
C SER A 268 -22.55 -12.77 -23.85
N ASP A 269 -22.08 -11.53 -23.73
CA ASP A 269 -21.38 -10.84 -24.80
C ASP A 269 -19.97 -11.44 -25.01
N PRO A 270 -19.60 -11.83 -26.24
CA PRO A 270 -18.33 -12.52 -26.51
C PRO A 270 -17.07 -11.66 -26.27
N ASP A 271 -17.20 -10.33 -26.25
CA ASP A 271 -16.08 -9.42 -25.97
C ASP A 271 -15.90 -9.13 -24.48
N VAL A 272 -16.83 -9.59 -23.63
CA VAL A 272 -16.72 -9.54 -22.18
C VAL A 272 -15.98 -10.77 -21.67
N ARG A 273 -14.90 -10.56 -20.90
CA ARG A 273 -14.08 -11.63 -20.35
C ARG A 273 -14.07 -11.61 -18.83
N SER A 274 -14.32 -12.77 -18.23
CA SER A 274 -14.08 -13.00 -16.81
C SER A 274 -12.58 -13.07 -16.52
N VAL A 275 -12.16 -12.49 -15.40
CA VAL A 275 -10.79 -12.48 -14.89
C VAL A 275 -10.78 -12.98 -13.46
N GLN A 276 -9.77 -13.78 -13.10
CA GLN A 276 -9.51 -14.16 -11.72
C GLN A 276 -8.87 -13.00 -10.93
N HIS A 277 -9.58 -11.88 -10.80
CA HIS A 277 -9.16 -10.75 -9.98
C HIS A 277 -10.24 -10.42 -8.95
N ARG A 278 -9.85 -10.35 -7.67
CA ARG A 278 -10.76 -10.20 -6.53
C ARG A 278 -11.68 -8.98 -6.64
N SER A 279 -11.20 -7.89 -7.22
CA SER A 279 -11.95 -6.64 -7.33
C SER A 279 -12.26 -6.22 -8.76
N TYR A 280 -11.62 -6.79 -9.79
CA TYR A 280 -11.70 -6.34 -11.19
C TYR A 280 -11.89 -7.55 -12.10
N GLY A 281 -12.97 -8.29 -11.84
CA GLY A 281 -13.24 -9.61 -12.40
C GLY A 281 -13.77 -9.58 -13.83
N VAL A 282 -13.94 -8.42 -14.43
CA VAL A 282 -14.46 -8.24 -15.80
C VAL A 282 -13.54 -7.33 -16.60
N ASN A 283 -13.24 -7.71 -17.85
CA ASN A 283 -12.58 -6.84 -18.81
C ASN A 283 -13.15 -6.95 -20.24
N THR A 284 -12.89 -5.93 -21.04
CA THR A 284 -13.10 -5.90 -22.50
C THR A 284 -11.88 -5.26 -23.20
N ARG A 285 -11.85 -5.26 -24.54
CA ARG A 285 -10.80 -4.61 -25.35
C ARG A 285 -11.41 -3.64 -26.35
N LEU A 286 -10.81 -2.46 -26.47
CA LEU A 286 -11.15 -1.46 -27.47
C LEU A 286 -10.59 -1.87 -28.84
N THR A 287 -11.44 -2.36 -29.72
CA THR A 287 -11.10 -2.79 -31.09
C THR A 287 -11.84 -1.97 -32.16
N GLY A 288 -12.92 -1.28 -31.80
CA GLY A 288 -13.76 -0.50 -32.70
C GLY A 288 -14.88 0.25 -31.99
N HIS A 289 -15.91 0.65 -32.75
CA HIS A 289 -17.03 1.44 -32.23
C HIS A 289 -17.89 0.64 -31.24
N GLU A 290 -18.27 -0.58 -31.59
CA GLU A 290 -19.10 -1.46 -30.74
C GLU A 290 -18.43 -1.72 -29.38
N SER A 291 -17.10 -1.96 -29.38
CA SER A 291 -16.34 -2.14 -28.14
C SER A 291 -16.24 -0.88 -27.27
N LEU A 292 -16.44 0.31 -27.83
CA LEU A 292 -16.48 1.55 -27.04
C LEU A 292 -17.78 1.66 -26.25
N ASP A 293 -18.91 1.35 -26.88
CA ASP A 293 -20.23 1.34 -26.24
C ASP A 293 -20.24 0.30 -25.09
N LEU A 294 -19.73 -0.90 -25.36
CA LEU A 294 -19.58 -1.95 -24.35
C LEU A 294 -18.68 -1.51 -23.18
N ALA A 295 -17.53 -0.89 -23.46
CA ALA A 295 -16.61 -0.44 -22.41
C ALA A 295 -17.22 0.67 -21.55
N GLU A 296 -17.92 1.62 -22.16
CA GLU A 296 -18.64 2.69 -21.46
C GLU A 296 -19.74 2.14 -20.55
N GLU A 297 -20.52 1.19 -21.04
CA GLU A 297 -21.59 0.54 -20.26
C GLU A 297 -21.03 -0.21 -19.05
N LEU A 298 -19.94 -0.97 -19.23
CA LEU A 298 -19.25 -1.66 -18.13
C LEU A 298 -18.68 -0.69 -17.08
N VAL A 299 -18.14 0.46 -17.50
CA VAL A 299 -17.62 1.47 -16.58
C VAL A 299 -18.78 2.14 -15.82
N THR A 300 -19.89 2.45 -16.49
CA THR A 300 -21.10 3.00 -15.87
C THR A 300 -21.69 2.06 -14.83
N LEU A 301 -21.82 0.76 -15.13
CA LEU A 301 -22.26 -0.24 -14.15
C LEU A 301 -21.33 -0.33 -12.93
N ALA A 302 -20.02 -0.20 -13.14
CA ALA A 302 -19.05 -0.19 -12.05
C ALA A 302 -19.16 1.06 -11.17
N LEU A 303 -19.45 2.22 -11.78
CA LEU A 303 -19.73 3.48 -11.08
C LEU A 303 -21.01 3.35 -10.23
N ASP A 304 -22.12 2.93 -10.83
CA ASP A 304 -23.40 2.77 -10.14
C ASP A 304 -23.30 1.82 -8.95
N LYS A 305 -22.58 0.71 -9.10
CA LYS A 305 -22.29 -0.20 -8.00
C LYS A 305 -21.56 0.50 -6.86
N VAL A 306 -20.48 1.23 -7.16
CA VAL A 306 -19.70 1.93 -6.13
C VAL A 306 -20.52 3.02 -5.44
N ARG A 307 -21.41 3.71 -6.16
CA ARG A 307 -22.35 4.70 -5.61
C ARG A 307 -23.42 4.11 -4.69
N SER A 308 -23.72 2.83 -4.84
CA SER A 308 -24.74 2.12 -4.04
C SER A 308 -24.22 1.52 -2.73
N LEU A 309 -22.90 1.57 -2.49
CA LEU A 309 -22.24 1.08 -1.28
C LEU A 309 -22.12 2.17 -0.21
#